data_AF-A0A519RPD3-F1
#
_entry.id   AF-A0A519RPD3-F1
#
_cell.length_a   1.000
_cell.length_b   1.000
_cell.length_c   1.000
_cell.angle_alpha   90.00
_cell.angle_beta   90.00
_cell.angle_gamma   90.00
#
_symmetry.space_group_name_H-M   'P 1'
#
loop_
_entity.id
_entity.type
_entity.pdbx_description
1 polymer ?
#
loop_
_entity_poly.entity_id
_entity_poly.type
_entity_poly.pdbx_seq_one_letter_code
_entity_poly.pdbx_strand_id
1 'polypeptide(L)'
;FHAWRQNNAAVYDASFGGYRKGSVTLGISDVLAFHKATSRFAAVEVKVGKDTLTPEQAAFLSDVIAAGGFGCECRSIAQLERELATYLSTLLP
;
A
#
# COMPACT_ATOMS: atom_id res chain seq x y z
N PHE A 1 13.78 -0.64 4.77
CA PHE A 1 12.79 0.34 4.25
C PHE A 1 12.61 1.47 5.25
N HIS A 2 12.21 2.66 4.79
CA HIS A 2 11.52 3.62 5.64
C HIS A 2 10.03 3.51 5.28
N ALA A 3 9.19 3.21 6.26
CA ALA A 3 7.78 2.89 6.05
C ALA A 3 6.90 3.68 7.01
N TRP A 4 5.68 3.98 6.59
CA TRP A 4 4.67 4.62 7.41
C TRP A 4 3.29 4.05 7.10
N ARG A 5 2.40 4.08 8.10
CA ARG A 5 0.98 3.86 7.87
C ARG A 5 0.42 5.08 7.14
N GLN A 6 -0.23 4.85 6.01
CA GLN A 6 -0.94 5.88 5.29
C GLN A 6 -2.34 6.04 5.86
N ASN A 7 -2.62 7.21 6.43
CA ASN A 7 -3.96 7.50 6.92
C ASN A 7 -4.84 7.94 5.73
N ASN A 8 -5.72 7.04 5.29
CA ASN A 8 -6.71 7.28 4.25
C ASN A 8 -8.14 7.46 4.82
N ALA A 9 -8.28 7.52 6.15
CA ALA A 9 -9.57 7.62 6.80
C ALA A 9 -10.23 8.98 6.56
N ALA A 10 -11.55 8.96 6.37
CA ALA A 10 -12.34 10.18 6.28
C ALA A 10 -12.29 10.96 7.62
N VAL A 11 -12.23 12.28 7.54
CA VAL A 11 -12.23 13.16 8.72
C VAL A 11 -13.68 13.51 9.04
N TYR A 12 -14.11 13.25 10.26
CA TYR A 12 -15.42 13.66 10.73
C TYR A 12 -15.47 15.18 10.91
N ASP A 13 -16.46 15.83 10.30
CA ASP A 13 -16.74 17.24 10.48
C ASP A 13 -18.05 17.42 11.24
N ALA A 14 -17.91 17.87 12.49
CA ALA A 14 -19.05 18.10 13.39
C ALA A 14 -19.96 19.25 12.95
N SER A 15 -19.43 20.26 12.24
CA SER A 15 -20.22 21.38 11.72
C SER A 15 -21.13 20.97 10.56
N PHE A 16 -20.66 20.01 9.77
CA PHE A 16 -21.42 19.40 8.67
C PHE A 16 -22.31 18.23 9.15
N GLY A 17 -21.98 17.62 10.30
CA GLY A 17 -22.69 16.45 10.84
C GLY A 17 -22.35 15.15 10.11
N GLY A 18 -21.15 15.04 9.53
CA GLY A 18 -20.78 13.88 8.72
C GLY A 18 -19.28 13.80 8.39
N TYR A 19 -18.87 12.71 7.74
CA TYR A 19 -17.50 12.51 7.29
C TYR A 19 -17.24 13.22 5.97
N ARG A 20 -16.20 14.05 5.92
CA ARG A 20 -15.73 14.62 4.65
C ARG A 20 -14.97 13.56 3.88
N LYS A 21 -15.32 13.41 2.60
CA LYS A 21 -14.52 12.61 1.67
C LYS A 21 -13.09 13.14 1.71
N GLY A 22 -12.14 12.28 2.05
CA GLY A 22 -10.73 12.68 2.09
C GLY A 22 -10.27 13.15 0.71
N SER A 23 -9.35 14.12 0.67
CA SER A 23 -8.68 14.57 -0.56
C SER A 23 -7.55 13.62 -1.00
N VAL A 24 -7.54 12.40 -0.47
CA VAL A 24 -6.50 11.40 -0.73
C VAL A 24 -6.78 10.70 -2.06
N THR A 25 -5.73 10.26 -2.73
CA THR A 25 -5.85 9.36 -3.90
C THR A 25 -6.66 8.13 -3.51
N LEU A 26 -7.71 7.84 -4.26
CA LEU A 26 -8.53 6.65 -4.03
C LEU A 26 -7.69 5.39 -4.25
N GLY A 27 -7.89 4.38 -3.39
CA GLY A 27 -7.17 3.11 -3.46
C GLY A 27 -5.70 3.16 -3.01
N ILE A 28 -5.21 4.29 -2.50
CA ILE A 28 -3.86 4.37 -1.93
C ILE A 28 -3.68 3.36 -0.80
N SER A 29 -2.58 2.60 -0.83
CA SER A 29 -2.38 1.49 0.09
C SER A 29 -2.23 1.90 1.54
N ASP A 30 -2.65 1.02 2.46
CA ASP A 30 -2.57 1.21 3.92
C ASP A 30 -1.16 1.51 4.44
N VAL A 31 -0.13 0.91 3.83
CA VAL A 31 1.28 1.10 4.19
C VAL A 31 2.06 1.49 2.96
N LEU A 32 2.82 2.57 3.06
CA LEU A 32 3.73 3.03 2.03
C LEU A 32 5.15 3.06 2.57
N ALA A 33 6.12 2.86 1.69
CA ALA A 33 7.51 2.84 2.06
C ALA A 33 8.42 3.18 0.88
N PHE A 34 9.66 3.52 1.19
CA PHE A 34 10.76 3.52 0.23
C PHE A 34 11.94 2.72 0.74
N HIS A 35 12.59 2.00 -0.17
CA HIS A 35 13.81 1.26 0.12
C HIS A 35 15.01 2.21 0.09
N LYS A 36 15.65 2.44 1.24
CA LYS A 36 16.73 3.44 1.35
C LYS A 36 17.93 3.19 0.44
N ALA A 37 18.27 1.92 0.15
CA ALA A 37 19.45 1.59 -0.64
C ALA A 37 19.21 1.68 -2.15
N THR A 38 17.99 1.36 -2.62
CA THR A 38 17.68 1.31 -4.06
C THR A 38 16.70 2.39 -4.51
N SER A 39 16.24 3.24 -3.58
CA SER A 39 15.20 4.27 -3.79
C SER A 39 13.89 3.73 -4.37
N ARG A 40 13.62 2.43 -4.24
CA ARG A 40 12.40 1.82 -4.76
C ARG A 40 11.22 2.08 -3.84
N PHE A 41 10.08 2.44 -4.44
CA PHE A 41 8.83 2.59 -3.72
C PHE A 41 8.24 1.23 -3.36
N ALA A 42 7.50 1.17 -2.26
CA ALA A 42 6.76 0.00 -1.84
C ALA A 42 5.38 0.40 -1.30
N ALA A 43 4.37 -0.39 -1.64
CA ALA A 43 2.99 -0.24 -1.24
C ALA A 43 2.43 -1.58 -0.78
N VAL A 44 1.80 -1.61 0.38
CA VAL A 44 1.21 -2.81 0.96
C VAL A 44 -0.21 -2.50 1.41
N GLU A 45 -1.16 -3.22 0.83
CA GLU A 45 -2.58 -3.15 1.16
C GLU A 45 -2.95 -4.35 2.02
N VAL A 46 -3.48 -4.12 3.23
CA VAL A 46 -3.73 -5.20 4.19
C VAL A 46 -5.15 -5.74 4.01
N LYS A 47 -5.27 -7.05 3.86
CA LYS A 47 -6.57 -7.73 3.70
C LYS A 47 -6.75 -8.84 4.73
N VAL A 48 -7.94 -8.88 5.34
CA VAL A 48 -8.27 -9.86 6.38
C VAL A 48 -9.51 -10.66 5.97
N GLY A 49 -9.46 -11.98 6.18
CA GLY A 49 -10.59 -12.87 5.93
C GLY A 49 -11.04 -12.82 4.46
N LYS A 50 -12.31 -12.47 4.24
CA LYS A 50 -12.94 -12.41 2.91
C LYS A 50 -12.79 -11.05 2.21
N ASP A 51 -12.08 -10.09 2.81
CA ASP A 51 -11.87 -8.80 2.18
C ASP A 51 -11.07 -8.96 0.88
N THR A 52 -11.42 -8.16 -0.14
CA THR A 52 -10.83 -8.17 -1.49
C THR A 52 -10.40 -6.76 -1.87
N LEU A 53 -9.44 -6.65 -2.78
CA LEU A 53 -9.07 -5.35 -3.36
C LEU A 53 -10.26 -4.71 -4.08
N THR A 54 -10.44 -3.41 -3.90
CA THR A 54 -11.28 -2.62 -4.82
C THR A 54 -10.54 -2.42 -6.15
N PRO A 55 -11.24 -2.06 -7.25
CA PRO A 55 -10.60 -1.76 -8.52
C PRO A 55 -9.50 -0.70 -8.41
N GLU A 56 -9.71 0.33 -7.59
CA GLU A 56 -8.74 1.41 -7.37
C GLU A 56 -7.50 0.94 -6.60
N GLN A 57 -7.68 0.08 -5.61
CA GLN A 57 -6.57 -0.52 -4.85
C GLN A 57 -5.71 -1.42 -5.74
N ALA A 58 -6.36 -2.25 -6.57
CA ALA A 58 -5.67 -3.09 -7.54
C ALA A 58 -4.91 -2.25 -8.58
N ALA A 59 -5.52 -1.17 -9.09
CA ALA A 59 -4.88 -0.26 -10.01
C ALA A 59 -3.64 0.42 -9.38
N PHE A 60 -3.77 0.93 -8.15
CA PHE A 60 -2.66 1.56 -7.44
C PHE A 60 -1.47 0.62 -7.24
N LEU A 61 -1.72 -0.63 -6.80
CA LEU A 61 -0.65 -1.64 -6.66
C LEU A 61 -0.02 -1.98 -8.01
N SER A 62 -0.83 -2.11 -9.06
CA SER A 62 -0.36 -2.34 -10.42
C SER A 62 0.58 -1.23 -10.90
N ASP A 63 0.22 0.04 -10.68
CA ASP A 63 1.05 1.19 -11.04
C ASP A 63 2.39 1.18 -10.29
N VAL A 64 2.39 0.84 -8.99
CA VAL A 64 3.61 0.72 -8.19
C VAL A 64 4.53 -0.37 -8.74
N ILE A 65 3.98 -1.54 -9.08
CA ILE A 65 4.74 -2.65 -9.65
C ILE A 65 5.29 -2.28 -11.04
N ALA A 66 4.47 -1.66 -11.89
CA ALA A 66 4.87 -1.22 -13.23
C ALA A 66 6.00 -0.18 -13.19
N ALA A 67 6.03 0.68 -12.16
CA ALA A 67 7.12 1.62 -11.90
C ALA A 67 8.40 0.96 -11.34
N GLY A 68 8.41 -0.37 -11.19
CA GLY A 68 9.52 -1.15 -10.65
C GLY A 68 9.61 -1.13 -9.13
N GLY A 69 8.53 -0.72 -8.45
CA GLY A 69 8.38 -0.80 -6.99
C GLY A 69 7.85 -2.16 -6.53
N PHE A 70 7.66 -2.28 -5.22
CA PHE A 70 7.04 -3.45 -4.60
C PHE A 70 5.57 -3.17 -4.29
N GLY A 71 4.64 -3.93 -4.88
CA GLY A 71 3.22 -3.90 -4.53
C GLY A 71 2.79 -5.23 -3.93
N CYS A 72 2.02 -5.22 -2.84
CA CYS A 72 1.56 -6.43 -2.17
C CYS A 72 0.13 -6.28 -1.63
N GLU A 73 -0.74 -7.23 -1.99
CA GLU A 73 -1.97 -7.53 -1.24
C GLU A 73 -1.61 -8.46 -0.08
N CYS A 74 -1.35 -7.87 1.09
CA CYS A 74 -0.86 -8.59 2.26
C CYS A 74 -2.01 -9.23 3.05
N ARG A 75 -2.05 -10.57 3.05
CA ARG A 75 -2.97 -11.36 3.88
C ARG A 75 -2.31 -11.98 5.11
N SER A 76 -0.98 -11.94 5.17
CA SER A 76 -0.22 -12.37 6.34
C SER A 76 1.20 -11.80 6.32
N ILE A 77 1.81 -11.65 7.50
CA ILE A 77 3.20 -11.23 7.63
C ILE A 77 4.14 -12.19 6.88
N ALA A 78 3.93 -13.50 7.01
CA ALA A 78 4.78 -14.50 6.35
C ALA A 78 4.70 -14.42 4.81
N GLN A 79 3.54 -14.09 4.23
CA GLN A 79 3.41 -13.84 2.80
C GLN A 79 4.22 -12.60 2.40
N LEU A 80 4.03 -11.50 3.12
CA LEU A 80 4.74 -10.25 2.87
C LEU A 80 6.26 -10.45 2.91
N GLU A 81 6.77 -11.15 3.92
CA GLU A 81 8.21 -11.44 4.06
C GLU A 81 8.75 -12.23 2.86
N ARG A 82 8.03 -13.27 2.42
CA ARG A 82 8.44 -14.08 1.26
C ARG A 82 8.46 -13.25 -0.02
N GLU A 83 7.36 -12.54 -0.31
CA GLU A 83 7.25 -11.74 -1.54
C GLU A 83 8.26 -10.60 -1.57
N LEU A 84 8.47 -9.94 -0.42
CA LEU A 84 9.47 -8.88 -0.31
C LEU A 84 10.89 -9.41 -0.49
N ALA A 85 11.21 -10.58 0.07
CA ALA A 85 12.52 -11.22 -0.14
C ALA A 85 12.75 -11.58 -1.62
N THR A 86 11.74 -12.17 -2.29
CA THR A 86 11.79 -12.43 -3.73
C THR A 86 12.03 -11.14 -4.51
N TYR A 87 11.26 -10.08 -4.24
CA TYR A 87 11.44 -8.80 -4.91
C TYR A 87 12.84 -8.21 -4.69
N LEU A 88 13.34 -8.20 -3.46
CA LEU A 88 14.67 -7.67 -3.15
C LEU A 88 15.80 -8.43 -3.87
N SER A 89 15.64 -9.75 -4.05
CA SER A 89 16.60 -10.56 -4.82
C SER A 89 16.69 -10.19 -6.30
N THR A 90 15.67 -9.50 -6.84
CA THR A 90 15.70 -8.97 -8.22
C THR A 90 16.44 -7.65 -8.34
N LEU A 91 16.63 -6.92 -7.24
CA LEU A 91 17.19 -5.58 -7.22
C LEU A 91 18.67 -5.53 -6.86
N LEU A 92 19.13 -6.53 -6.11
CA LEU A 92 20.49 -6.61 -5.60
C LEU A 92 21.14 -7.86 -6.21
N PRO A 93 22.18 -7.72 -7.04
CA PRO A 93 22.93 -8.84 -7.58
C PRO A 93 23.67 -9.63 -6.49
#